data_AF-A0A8H4TN16-F1
#
_entry.id   AF-A0A8H4TN16-F1
#
_cell.length_a   1.000
_cell.length_b   1.000
_cell.length_c   1.000
_cell.angle_alpha   90.00
_cell.angle_beta   90.00
_cell.angle_gamma   90.00
#
_symmetry.space_group_name_H-M   'P 1'
#
loop_
_entity.id
_entity.type
_entity.pdbx_description
1 polymer ?
#
loop_
_entity_poly.entity_id
_entity_poly.type
_entity_poly.pdbx_seq_one_letter_code
_entity_poly.pdbx_strand_id
1 'polypeptide(L)'
;MPVTFNVVDHPANAWKSPRVESPEKLLKETSPRDFRHCQKIIQTSFTSRLLQEQHVSPSENGFVWSAYHAYSQHHHLTIRPEDVWFAILTQLSFFINANAEDLRAFFVDHEGQKELEVIEGGTVHTVNFGALAERMAGLVSKNVKDPELGSWVMPNFSTTTDTDRVVASVLFMGAMQKYFSYSMSLTCGIPSVTLLGDISDWQEILSRLDRLEQLGDEPTQFAEMLRPILNHMIRSFEQPNDPKVVRFWNTIATRNPVGSGTDYISGWITAFCFWNDKGEVKRRRIPNVLGKISYPSVDIDSVPVGFASVPVTVNDNGNKIKSVMLAGSFGIQGLPFNQSQGAETPTPELVRIQPLSGWLMYEDEAGEEAEARDTKKMALKDELKEIEKLMESGGENVWSENMGRMFQLERQIQELEAY
;
A
#
# COMPACT_ATOMS: atom_id res chain seq x y z
N MET A 1 -6.02 -23.09 -13.10
CA MET A 1 -6.09 -21.97 -14.05
C MET A 1 -6.46 -20.71 -13.31
N PRO A 2 -5.86 -19.56 -13.64
CA PRO A 2 -6.25 -18.25 -13.10
C PRO A 2 -7.74 -17.92 -13.31
N VAL A 3 -8.30 -17.11 -12.43
CA VAL A 3 -9.69 -16.62 -12.52
C VAL A 3 -9.73 -15.08 -12.47
N THR A 4 -10.52 -14.48 -13.35
CA THR A 4 -10.82 -13.04 -13.34
C THR A 4 -12.34 -12.84 -13.22
N PHE A 5 -12.77 -11.95 -12.33
CA PHE A 5 -14.19 -11.68 -12.07
C PHE A 5 -14.44 -10.24 -11.63
N ASN A 6 -15.58 -9.69 -12.01
CA ASN A 6 -15.96 -8.31 -11.70
C ASN A 6 -16.52 -8.21 -10.28
N VAL A 7 -16.21 -7.10 -9.59
CA VAL A 7 -16.56 -6.87 -8.18
C VAL A 7 -17.41 -5.59 -8.01
N VAL A 8 -17.28 -4.61 -8.90
CA VAL A 8 -18.25 -3.49 -9.06
C VAL A 8 -18.39 -3.09 -10.52
N ASP A 9 -19.56 -2.53 -10.86
CA ASP A 9 -19.92 -2.12 -12.24
C ASP A 9 -19.55 -0.66 -12.49
N HIS A 10 -18.25 -0.37 -12.57
CA HIS A 10 -17.70 0.90 -13.05
C HIS A 10 -16.32 0.70 -13.70
N PRO A 11 -15.87 1.58 -14.62
CA PRO A 11 -14.53 1.49 -15.19
C PRO A 11 -13.42 1.60 -14.14
N ALA A 12 -12.23 1.16 -14.52
CA ALA A 12 -11.02 1.35 -13.73
C ALA A 12 -10.30 2.66 -14.11
N ASN A 13 -9.62 3.27 -13.14
CA ASN A 13 -8.74 4.41 -13.35
C ASN A 13 -7.33 3.94 -13.74
N ALA A 14 -6.59 4.78 -14.48
CA ALA A 14 -5.16 4.58 -14.68
C ALA A 14 -4.36 4.68 -13.36
N TRP A 15 -3.42 3.77 -13.18
CA TRP A 15 -2.31 3.93 -12.24
C TRP A 15 -1.40 5.06 -12.72
N LYS A 16 -1.30 6.13 -11.91
CA LYS A 16 -0.52 7.34 -12.22
C LYS A 16 0.64 7.59 -11.25
N SER A 17 0.88 6.67 -10.31
CA SER A 17 2.02 6.80 -9.39
C SER A 17 3.34 6.74 -10.18
N PRO A 18 4.37 7.54 -9.83
CA PRO A 18 5.64 7.56 -10.53
C PRO A 18 6.29 6.17 -10.64
N ARG A 19 7.13 5.99 -11.67
CA ARG A 19 7.98 4.80 -11.80
C ARG A 19 9.38 5.04 -11.20
N VAL A 20 10.01 3.97 -10.76
CA VAL A 20 11.46 3.89 -10.60
C VAL A 20 12.10 3.18 -11.80
N GLU A 21 13.35 3.51 -12.08
CA GLU A 21 14.11 3.04 -13.25
C GLU A 21 15.46 2.40 -12.88
N SER A 22 15.82 2.41 -11.59
CA SER A 22 17.02 1.80 -11.04
C SER A 22 16.75 1.17 -9.66
N PRO A 23 17.49 0.12 -9.26
CA PRO A 23 17.29 -0.54 -7.98
C PRO A 23 17.67 0.34 -6.78
N GLU A 24 18.58 1.29 -6.95
CA GLU A 24 18.97 2.26 -5.92
C GLU A 24 17.82 3.23 -5.64
N LYS A 25 17.14 3.73 -6.69
CA LYS A 25 15.94 4.56 -6.55
C LYS A 25 14.78 3.77 -5.93
N LEU A 26 14.60 2.50 -6.33
CA LEU A 26 13.62 1.60 -5.72
C LEU A 26 13.87 1.46 -4.22
N LEU A 27 15.11 1.16 -3.81
CA LEU A 27 15.49 1.06 -2.40
C LEU A 27 15.28 2.39 -1.65
N LYS A 28 15.70 3.52 -2.23
CA LYS A 28 15.54 4.86 -1.61
C LYS A 28 14.08 5.23 -1.32
N GLU A 29 13.16 4.87 -2.20
CA GLU A 29 11.73 5.18 -2.09
C GLU A 29 10.91 4.05 -1.43
N THR A 30 11.52 2.91 -1.13
CA THR A 30 10.88 1.74 -0.46
C THR A 30 11.40 1.49 0.96
N SER A 31 12.62 1.95 1.28
CA SER A 31 13.15 2.00 2.64
C SER A 31 14.23 3.09 2.74
N PRO A 32 13.86 4.33 3.13
CA PRO A 32 14.81 5.40 3.45
C PRO A 32 15.72 5.09 4.65
N ARG A 33 15.45 4.02 5.40
CA ARG A 33 16.35 3.47 6.43
C ARG A 33 17.44 2.64 5.77
N ASP A 34 17.08 1.53 5.12
CA ASP A 34 18.05 0.62 4.50
C ASP A 34 18.90 1.31 3.42
N PHE A 35 18.32 2.26 2.66
CA PHE A 35 19.08 3.05 1.70
C PHE A 35 20.23 3.83 2.33
N ARG A 36 20.09 4.36 3.55
CA ARG A 36 21.15 5.12 4.23
C ARG A 36 22.29 4.24 4.76
N HIS A 37 22.04 2.93 4.94
CA HIS A 37 23.08 1.96 5.30
C HIS A 37 23.70 1.28 4.06
N CYS A 38 23.09 1.46 2.88
CA CYS A 38 23.51 0.85 1.62
C CYS A 38 24.66 1.65 0.96
N GLN A 39 25.90 1.25 1.22
CA GLN A 39 27.06 1.77 0.47
C GLN A 39 26.97 1.39 -1.02
N LYS A 40 26.47 0.19 -1.32
CA LYS A 40 26.41 -0.37 -2.68
C LYS A 40 25.47 -1.57 -2.76
N ILE A 41 24.60 -1.63 -3.77
CA ILE A 41 23.84 -2.86 -4.06
C ILE A 41 24.78 -3.91 -4.67
N ILE A 42 24.87 -5.07 -4.03
CA ILE A 42 25.69 -6.22 -4.44
C ILE A 42 24.96 -7.03 -5.52
N GLN A 43 23.68 -7.36 -5.27
CA GLN A 43 22.84 -8.12 -6.20
C GLN A 43 21.35 -7.84 -5.94
N THR A 44 20.50 -7.98 -6.95
CA THR A 44 19.06 -7.71 -6.85
C THR A 44 18.26 -8.45 -7.92
N SER A 45 17.02 -8.83 -7.60
CA SER A 45 16.04 -9.25 -8.62
C SER A 45 15.50 -8.06 -9.44
N PHE A 46 15.56 -6.85 -8.89
CA PHE A 46 15.02 -5.62 -9.47
C PHE A 46 16.00 -4.99 -10.46
N THR A 47 16.42 -5.76 -11.47
CA THR A 47 17.37 -5.29 -12.49
C THR A 47 16.84 -4.02 -13.17
N SER A 48 17.73 -3.09 -13.52
CA SER A 48 17.35 -1.84 -14.21
C SER A 48 16.60 -2.11 -15.52
N ARG A 49 16.90 -3.23 -16.19
CA ARG A 49 16.13 -3.71 -17.35
C ARG A 49 14.65 -3.97 -16.99
N LEU A 50 14.37 -4.72 -15.92
CA LEU A 50 13.01 -4.97 -15.46
C LEU A 50 12.30 -3.66 -15.11
N LEU A 51 12.98 -2.75 -14.40
CA LEU A 51 12.43 -1.45 -14.01
C LEU A 51 12.21 -0.49 -15.20
N GLN A 52 12.91 -0.70 -16.32
CA GLN A 52 12.72 0.03 -17.59
C GLN A 52 11.64 -0.60 -18.49
N GLU A 53 11.53 -1.93 -18.52
CA GLU A 53 10.50 -2.67 -19.27
C GLU A 53 9.12 -2.65 -18.58
N GLN A 54 9.07 -2.46 -17.26
CA GLN A 54 7.85 -2.55 -16.45
C GLN A 54 7.60 -1.26 -15.65
N HIS A 55 6.35 -0.82 -15.56
CA HIS A 55 5.99 0.33 -14.71
C HIS A 55 5.91 -0.11 -13.25
N VAL A 56 7.02 0.04 -12.53
CA VAL A 56 7.12 -0.28 -11.10
C VAL A 56 7.12 1.02 -10.30
N SER A 57 6.13 1.16 -9.41
CA SER A 57 6.11 2.18 -8.37
C SER A 57 6.63 1.58 -7.06
N PRO A 58 7.46 2.29 -6.28
CA PRO A 58 7.98 1.81 -5.00
C PRO A 58 6.86 1.76 -3.96
N SER A 59 6.96 0.85 -2.98
CA SER A 59 6.00 0.75 -1.88
C SER A 59 6.53 -0.12 -0.75
N GLU A 60 6.63 0.46 0.45
CA GLU A 60 7.05 -0.22 1.69
C GLU A 60 6.29 -1.53 1.96
N ASN A 61 5.02 -1.64 1.53
CA ASN A 61 4.25 -2.87 1.59
C ASN A 61 3.38 -3.03 0.32
N GLY A 62 4.01 -3.47 -0.77
CA GLY A 62 3.38 -3.61 -2.08
C GLY A 62 2.07 -4.42 -2.09
N PHE A 63 1.90 -5.39 -1.19
CA PHE A 63 0.67 -6.18 -1.08
C PHE A 63 -0.50 -5.39 -0.48
N VAL A 64 -0.32 -4.84 0.73
CA VAL A 64 -1.37 -4.08 1.43
C VAL A 64 -1.74 -2.82 0.65
N TRP A 65 -0.74 -2.11 0.12
CA TRP A 65 -0.97 -0.90 -0.66
C TRP A 65 -1.63 -1.20 -2.02
N SER A 66 -1.25 -2.26 -2.75
CA SER A 66 -1.98 -2.64 -3.99
C SER A 66 -3.47 -2.87 -3.72
N ALA A 67 -3.81 -3.59 -2.65
CA ALA A 67 -5.18 -3.84 -2.24
C ALA A 67 -5.93 -2.56 -1.85
N TYR A 68 -5.30 -1.68 -1.06
CA TYR A 68 -5.86 -0.39 -0.66
C TYR A 68 -6.09 0.56 -1.85
N HIS A 69 -5.12 0.68 -2.76
CA HIS A 69 -5.23 1.51 -3.95
C HIS A 69 -6.27 0.98 -4.93
N ALA A 70 -6.30 -0.33 -5.18
CA ALA A 70 -7.30 -0.94 -6.06
C ALA A 70 -8.74 -0.62 -5.61
N TYR A 71 -8.99 -0.70 -4.30
CA TYR A 71 -10.29 -0.41 -3.70
C TYR A 71 -10.60 1.10 -3.65
N SER A 72 -9.65 1.92 -3.19
CA SER A 72 -9.87 3.34 -2.89
C SER A 72 -9.73 4.26 -4.10
N GLN A 73 -9.06 3.79 -5.16
CA GLN A 73 -8.78 4.53 -6.39
C GLN A 73 -9.22 3.79 -7.67
N HIS A 74 -9.94 2.67 -7.53
CA HIS A 74 -10.58 1.92 -8.62
C HIS A 74 -9.60 1.37 -9.68
N HIS A 75 -8.59 0.60 -9.26
CA HIS A 75 -7.74 -0.16 -10.18
C HIS A 75 -8.16 -1.64 -10.18
N HIS A 76 -8.06 -2.32 -11.31
CA HIS A 76 -8.20 -3.78 -11.31
C HIS A 76 -7.04 -4.40 -10.51
N LEU A 77 -7.32 -5.37 -9.65
CA LEU A 77 -6.31 -5.97 -8.77
C LEU A 77 -5.92 -7.37 -9.26
N THR A 78 -4.64 -7.62 -9.49
CA THR A 78 -4.10 -8.97 -9.72
C THR A 78 -3.29 -9.42 -8.51
N ILE A 79 -3.48 -10.66 -8.06
CA ILE A 79 -2.79 -11.26 -6.90
C ILE A 79 -2.30 -12.67 -7.26
N ARG A 80 -1.07 -13.01 -6.87
CA ARG A 80 -0.52 -14.38 -6.95
C ARG A 80 -0.59 -15.10 -5.60
N PRO A 81 -0.56 -16.44 -5.57
CA PRO A 81 -0.42 -17.21 -4.32
C PRO A 81 0.78 -16.75 -3.49
N GLU A 82 1.91 -16.44 -4.13
CA GLU A 82 3.13 -16.00 -3.48
C GLU A 82 3.00 -14.63 -2.82
N ASP A 83 2.24 -13.69 -3.40
CA ASP A 83 2.08 -12.36 -2.80
C ASP A 83 1.31 -12.42 -1.46
N VAL A 84 0.37 -13.36 -1.34
CA VAL A 84 -0.34 -13.66 -0.08
C VAL A 84 0.54 -14.45 0.87
N TRP A 85 1.26 -15.48 0.38
CA TRP A 85 2.13 -16.29 1.23
C TRP A 85 3.31 -15.51 1.80
N PHE A 86 3.93 -14.62 1.01
CA PHE A 86 4.99 -13.74 1.51
C PHE A 86 4.46 -12.71 2.51
N ALA A 87 3.25 -12.17 2.32
CA ALA A 87 2.63 -11.29 3.33
C ALA A 87 2.37 -12.02 4.67
N ILE A 88 2.03 -13.32 4.64
CA ILE A 88 1.93 -14.17 5.84
C ILE A 88 3.31 -14.37 6.49
N LEU A 89 4.34 -14.69 5.69
CA LEU A 89 5.70 -14.90 6.21
C LEU A 89 6.34 -13.63 6.79
N THR A 90 6.15 -12.46 6.15
CA THR A 90 6.65 -11.18 6.69
C THR A 90 6.01 -10.87 8.04
N GLN A 91 4.67 -11.02 8.17
CA GLN A 91 3.98 -10.86 9.46
C GLN A 91 4.47 -11.85 10.52
N LEU A 92 4.63 -13.12 10.14
CA LEU A 92 5.18 -14.13 11.05
C LEU A 92 6.63 -13.82 11.47
N SER A 93 7.43 -13.19 10.61
CA SER A 93 8.82 -12.84 10.95
C SER A 93 8.91 -11.81 12.08
N PHE A 94 8.00 -10.84 12.16
CA PHE A 94 7.95 -9.90 13.28
C PHE A 94 7.63 -10.61 14.60
N PHE A 95 6.66 -11.53 14.60
CA PHE A 95 6.35 -12.35 15.77
C PHE A 95 7.53 -13.23 16.20
N ILE A 96 8.16 -13.94 15.25
CA ILE A 96 9.30 -14.83 15.54
C ILE A 96 10.49 -14.03 16.10
N ASN A 97 10.80 -12.86 15.54
CA ASN A 97 11.90 -12.03 16.02
C ASN A 97 11.63 -11.48 17.42
N ALA A 98 10.41 -11.00 17.71
CA ALA A 98 10.05 -10.47 19.02
C ALA A 98 9.99 -11.52 20.14
N ASN A 99 9.67 -12.77 19.78
CA ASN A 99 9.53 -13.92 20.68
C ASN A 99 10.67 -14.94 20.50
N ALA A 100 11.82 -14.53 19.94
CA ALA A 100 12.91 -15.43 19.56
C ALA A 100 13.50 -16.23 20.74
N GLU A 101 13.44 -15.67 21.95
CA GLU A 101 13.87 -16.34 23.18
C GLU A 101 12.91 -17.48 23.59
N ASP A 102 11.59 -17.22 23.57
CA ASP A 102 10.56 -18.18 23.98
C ASP A 102 10.34 -19.28 22.93
N LEU A 103 10.47 -18.92 21.65
CA LEU A 103 10.41 -19.85 20.52
C LEU A 103 11.72 -20.61 20.28
N ARG A 104 12.81 -20.29 21.02
CA ARG A 104 14.14 -20.88 20.84
C ARG A 104 14.09 -22.40 20.73
N ALA A 105 13.53 -23.07 21.74
CA ALA A 105 13.48 -24.53 21.82
C ALA A 105 12.62 -25.20 20.73
N PHE A 106 11.89 -24.43 19.92
CA PHE A 106 11.18 -24.89 18.72
C PHE A 106 12.05 -24.82 17.45
N PHE A 107 13.13 -24.02 17.45
CA PHE A 107 13.95 -23.70 16.27
C PHE A 107 15.47 -23.96 16.41
N VAL A 108 16.12 -23.57 17.53
CA VAL A 108 17.60 -23.58 17.72
C VAL A 108 18.02 -23.70 19.20
N ASP A 109 19.31 -23.97 19.48
CA ASP A 109 19.85 -24.22 20.82
C ASP A 109 20.68 -23.06 21.46
N HIS A 110 20.48 -21.76 21.15
CA HIS A 110 21.39 -20.66 21.61
C HIS A 110 20.86 -19.18 21.77
N GLU A 111 21.45 -18.42 22.72
CA GLU A 111 21.15 -17.11 23.43
C GLU A 111 21.05 -15.68 22.73
N GLY A 112 20.05 -14.79 23.01
CA GLY A 112 20.05 -13.27 22.93
C GLY A 112 19.46 -12.49 21.69
N GLN A 113 19.08 -11.17 21.66
CA GLN A 113 18.91 -10.04 22.64
C GLN A 113 17.94 -8.84 22.16
N LYS A 114 18.11 -7.49 22.44
CA LYS A 114 16.97 -6.45 22.35
C LYS A 114 17.20 -4.89 22.09
N GLU A 115 16.12 -4.11 21.78
CA GLU A 115 15.91 -2.72 21.13
C GLU A 115 14.77 -1.80 21.78
N LEU A 116 14.19 -0.59 21.37
CA LEU A 116 14.46 0.75 20.69
C LEU A 116 13.20 1.76 20.69
N GLU A 117 13.29 3.13 20.48
CA GLU A 117 12.12 4.12 20.42
C GLU A 117 12.26 5.50 19.62
N VAL A 118 11.13 6.18 19.20
CA VAL A 118 10.90 7.11 17.99
C VAL A 118 9.67 8.15 18.10
N ILE A 119 9.24 8.94 17.04
CA ILE A 119 7.89 9.64 16.66
C ILE A 119 8.04 10.74 15.51
N GLU A 120 7.17 11.39 14.64
CA GLU A 120 5.84 11.40 13.86
C GLU A 120 5.86 12.62 12.80
N GLY A 121 4.95 13.10 11.86
CA GLY A 121 3.60 12.86 11.20
C GLY A 121 3.09 14.05 10.24
N GLY A 122 2.04 13.98 9.35
CA GLY A 122 1.53 15.10 8.43
C GLY A 122 0.31 14.86 7.44
N THR A 123 -0.32 15.85 6.68
CA THR A 123 -1.65 15.69 5.92
C THR A 123 -1.92 16.37 4.49
N VAL A 124 -3.19 16.41 3.94
CA VAL A 124 -3.59 16.36 2.47
C VAL A 124 -4.87 17.14 1.96
N HIS A 125 -4.98 17.56 0.66
CA HIS A 125 -6.22 18.02 -0.07
C HIS A 125 -6.29 17.76 -1.63
N THR A 126 -7.47 17.45 -2.22
CA THR A 126 -8.05 17.80 -3.59
C THR A 126 -8.98 16.73 -4.25
N VAL A 127 -10.19 17.08 -4.74
CA VAL A 127 -11.14 16.20 -5.52
C VAL A 127 -12.06 17.01 -6.49
N ASN A 128 -12.60 16.40 -7.56
CA ASN A 128 -13.54 16.98 -8.56
C ASN A 128 -14.96 16.36 -8.47
N PHE A 129 -16.02 17.16 -8.63
CA PHE A 129 -17.42 16.79 -8.35
C PHE A 129 -18.31 16.46 -9.56
N GLY A 130 -17.94 16.83 -10.80
CA GLY A 130 -18.87 16.79 -11.94
C GLY A 130 -19.46 15.39 -12.22
N ALA A 131 -18.62 14.37 -12.26
CA ALA A 131 -19.01 12.98 -12.57
C ALA A 131 -19.87 12.29 -11.49
N LEU A 132 -20.08 12.91 -10.32
CA LEU A 132 -20.96 12.37 -9.27
C LEU A 132 -22.44 12.68 -9.53
N ALA A 133 -22.75 13.73 -10.30
CA ALA A 133 -24.12 14.15 -10.56
C ALA A 133 -24.88 13.21 -11.50
N GLU A 134 -24.30 12.86 -12.64
CA GLU A 134 -24.93 11.98 -13.65
C GLU A 134 -25.29 10.61 -13.08
N ARG A 135 -24.39 10.04 -12.27
CA ARG A 135 -24.61 8.74 -11.62
C ARG A 135 -25.80 8.74 -10.66
N MET A 136 -26.16 9.87 -10.05
CA MET A 136 -27.35 9.96 -9.20
C MET A 136 -28.66 10.13 -9.97
N ALA A 137 -28.67 10.85 -11.10
CA ALA A 137 -29.86 10.94 -11.95
C ALA A 137 -30.30 9.56 -12.50
N GLY A 138 -29.32 8.73 -12.91
CA GLY A 138 -29.58 7.34 -13.32
C GLY A 138 -30.19 6.44 -12.24
N LEU A 139 -30.02 6.77 -10.96
CA LEU A 139 -30.66 6.07 -9.83
C LEU A 139 -32.10 6.56 -9.58
N VAL A 140 -32.39 7.85 -9.78
CA VAL A 140 -33.76 8.39 -9.73
C VAL A 140 -34.62 7.70 -10.80
N SER A 141 -34.11 7.61 -12.04
CA SER A 141 -34.79 6.94 -13.17
C SER A 141 -35.16 5.47 -12.92
N LYS A 142 -34.42 4.77 -12.06
CA LYS A 142 -34.69 3.36 -11.69
C LYS A 142 -35.69 3.19 -10.55
N ASN A 143 -36.13 4.27 -9.91
CA ASN A 143 -37.00 4.25 -8.72
C ASN A 143 -38.30 5.07 -8.90
N VAL A 144 -38.55 5.60 -10.10
CA VAL A 144 -39.84 6.17 -10.51
C VAL A 144 -40.75 5.08 -11.11
N LYS A 145 -42.07 5.31 -11.11
CA LYS A 145 -43.08 4.34 -11.60
C LYS A 145 -43.06 4.10 -13.11
N ASP A 146 -42.44 5.01 -13.86
CA ASP A 146 -42.33 4.97 -15.31
C ASP A 146 -40.85 4.76 -15.69
N PRO A 147 -40.47 3.61 -16.25
CA PRO A 147 -39.09 3.30 -16.59
C PRO A 147 -38.55 4.11 -17.80
N GLU A 148 -39.42 4.67 -18.64
CA GLU A 148 -39.01 5.46 -19.81
C GLU A 148 -38.73 6.93 -19.46
N LEU A 149 -39.19 7.40 -18.30
CA LEU A 149 -39.04 8.79 -17.83
C LEU A 149 -37.56 9.24 -17.81
N GLY A 150 -36.64 8.36 -17.44
CA GLY A 150 -35.20 8.67 -17.43
C GLY A 150 -34.63 8.98 -18.81
N SER A 151 -34.99 8.16 -19.81
CA SER A 151 -34.64 8.38 -21.22
C SER A 151 -35.35 9.57 -21.85
N TRP A 152 -36.52 9.96 -21.32
CA TRP A 152 -37.26 11.14 -21.79
C TRP A 152 -36.67 12.46 -21.29
N VAL A 153 -36.13 12.51 -20.07
CA VAL A 153 -35.53 13.74 -19.51
C VAL A 153 -34.10 14.01 -20.02
N MET A 154 -33.33 12.96 -20.33
CA MET A 154 -31.93 13.13 -20.77
C MET A 154 -31.85 13.61 -22.23
N PRO A 155 -31.12 14.71 -22.52
CA PRO A 155 -31.04 15.25 -23.87
C PRO A 155 -30.22 14.34 -24.80
N ASN A 156 -30.68 14.21 -26.03
CA ASN A 156 -29.97 13.52 -27.11
C ASN A 156 -30.14 14.27 -28.44
N PHE A 157 -29.89 15.58 -28.41
CA PHE A 157 -29.93 16.44 -29.59
C PHE A 157 -28.57 16.44 -30.29
N SER A 158 -28.53 16.83 -31.56
CA SER A 158 -27.29 16.89 -32.36
C SER A 158 -26.23 17.87 -31.84
N THR A 159 -26.58 18.70 -30.85
CA THR A 159 -25.70 19.67 -30.18
C THR A 159 -25.42 19.33 -28.71
N THR A 160 -25.89 18.19 -28.20
CA THR A 160 -25.75 17.82 -26.78
C THR A 160 -24.31 17.46 -26.43
N THR A 161 -23.72 18.21 -25.51
CA THR A 161 -22.42 17.92 -24.88
C THR A 161 -22.59 17.12 -23.58
N ASP A 162 -21.50 16.59 -23.03
CA ASP A 162 -21.53 15.94 -21.72
C ASP A 162 -21.88 16.91 -20.58
N THR A 163 -21.49 18.19 -20.70
CA THR A 163 -21.94 19.25 -19.76
C THR A 163 -23.46 19.36 -19.75
N ASP A 164 -24.13 19.25 -20.91
CA ASP A 164 -25.59 19.29 -20.99
C ASP A 164 -26.26 18.06 -20.35
N ARG A 165 -25.59 16.90 -20.39
CA ARG A 165 -26.01 15.65 -19.71
C ARG A 165 -25.87 15.77 -18.19
N VAL A 166 -24.78 16.35 -17.70
CA VAL A 166 -24.60 16.73 -16.28
C VAL A 166 -25.70 17.70 -15.85
N VAL A 167 -25.95 18.77 -16.63
CA VAL A 167 -26.98 19.77 -16.30
C VAL A 167 -28.38 19.16 -16.26
N ALA A 168 -28.76 18.35 -17.26
CA ALA A 168 -30.05 17.65 -17.27
C ALA A 168 -30.20 16.69 -16.08
N SER A 169 -29.12 15.99 -15.71
CA SER A 169 -29.08 15.11 -14.54
C SER A 169 -29.38 15.86 -13.24
N VAL A 170 -28.70 17.00 -13.02
CA VAL A 170 -28.91 17.85 -11.83
C VAL A 170 -30.33 18.44 -11.81
N LEU A 171 -30.85 18.89 -12.96
CA LEU A 171 -32.22 19.42 -13.07
C LEU A 171 -33.27 18.35 -12.75
N PHE A 172 -33.08 17.10 -13.21
CA PHE A 172 -33.98 16.00 -12.92
C PHE A 172 -34.00 15.65 -11.42
N MET A 173 -32.81 15.58 -10.80
CA MET A 173 -32.68 15.39 -9.35
C MET A 173 -33.37 16.53 -8.57
N GLY A 174 -33.17 17.78 -9.00
CA GLY A 174 -33.83 18.96 -8.43
C GLY A 174 -35.36 18.94 -8.56
N ALA A 175 -35.91 18.41 -9.66
CA ALA A 175 -37.35 18.22 -9.81
C ALA A 175 -37.90 17.14 -8.85
N MET A 176 -37.11 16.10 -8.56
CA MET A 176 -37.53 14.94 -7.76
C MET A 176 -37.16 15.02 -6.26
N GLN A 177 -36.54 16.11 -5.80
CA GLN A 177 -36.07 16.31 -4.41
C GLN A 177 -37.16 16.25 -3.32
N LYS A 178 -38.45 16.28 -3.67
CA LYS A 178 -39.56 16.07 -2.72
C LYS A 178 -39.90 14.60 -2.49
N TYR A 179 -39.32 13.70 -3.27
CA TYR A 179 -39.58 12.25 -3.24
C TYR A 179 -38.34 11.43 -2.88
N PHE A 180 -37.14 11.98 -3.12
CA PHE A 180 -35.86 11.33 -2.80
C PHE A 180 -34.94 12.32 -2.05
N SER A 181 -34.17 11.79 -1.09
CA SER A 181 -33.08 12.50 -0.44
C SER A 181 -31.76 12.10 -1.11
N TYR A 182 -30.88 13.07 -1.36
CA TYR A 182 -29.60 12.85 -2.05
C TYR A 182 -28.43 13.01 -1.09
N SER A 183 -27.56 12.00 -1.04
CA SER A 183 -26.30 12.04 -0.30
C SER A 183 -25.18 11.60 -1.23
N MET A 184 -24.15 12.42 -1.38
CA MET A 184 -22.93 12.06 -2.12
C MET A 184 -21.93 11.46 -1.15
N SER A 185 -21.69 10.15 -1.28
CA SER A 185 -20.52 9.48 -0.70
C SER A 185 -19.55 9.17 -1.84
N LEU A 186 -18.24 9.29 -1.58
CA LEU A 186 -17.24 8.77 -2.50
C LEU A 186 -17.40 7.24 -2.56
N THR A 187 -17.68 6.71 -3.74
CA THR A 187 -17.72 5.27 -3.97
C THR A 187 -16.30 4.72 -3.87
N CYS A 188 -16.11 3.63 -3.13
CA CYS A 188 -14.90 2.81 -3.17
C CYS A 188 -15.29 1.38 -3.60
N GLY A 189 -14.38 0.68 -4.26
CA GLY A 189 -14.64 -0.63 -4.86
C GLY A 189 -13.59 -1.00 -5.90
N ILE A 190 -13.20 -2.27 -5.95
CA ILE A 190 -12.30 -2.82 -6.97
C ILE A 190 -13.14 -3.19 -8.21
N PRO A 191 -12.87 -2.64 -9.41
CA PRO A 191 -13.63 -2.98 -10.62
C PRO A 191 -13.66 -4.49 -10.94
N SER A 192 -12.49 -5.12 -11.00
CA SER A 192 -12.37 -6.58 -11.09
C SER A 192 -11.10 -7.09 -10.40
N VAL A 193 -11.14 -8.35 -9.97
CA VAL A 193 -10.01 -9.06 -9.34
C VAL A 193 -9.57 -10.20 -10.25
N THR A 194 -8.26 -10.43 -10.32
CA THR A 194 -7.64 -11.59 -10.95
C THR A 194 -6.80 -12.35 -9.93
N LEU A 195 -7.15 -13.60 -9.66
CA LEU A 195 -6.31 -14.52 -8.89
C LEU A 195 -5.52 -15.39 -9.86
N LEU A 196 -4.20 -15.34 -9.73
CA LEU A 196 -3.27 -16.17 -10.50
C LEU A 196 -3.03 -17.52 -9.79
N GLY A 197 -2.28 -18.40 -10.47
CA GLY A 197 -2.09 -19.80 -10.03
C GLY A 197 -3.31 -20.68 -10.26
N ASP A 198 -3.29 -21.84 -9.61
CA ASP A 198 -4.34 -22.85 -9.62
C ASP A 198 -5.00 -22.95 -8.24
N ILE A 199 -6.25 -23.41 -8.18
CA ILE A 199 -7.01 -23.50 -6.91
C ILE A 199 -6.30 -24.36 -5.85
N SER A 200 -5.47 -25.32 -6.29
CA SER A 200 -4.57 -26.12 -5.45
C SER A 200 -3.60 -25.28 -4.63
N ASP A 201 -3.09 -24.18 -5.19
CA ASP A 201 -2.05 -23.35 -4.58
C ASP A 201 -2.65 -22.57 -3.40
N TRP A 202 -3.89 -22.11 -3.58
CA TRP A 202 -4.69 -21.44 -2.55
C TRP A 202 -5.16 -22.41 -1.46
N GLN A 203 -5.47 -23.66 -1.81
CA GLN A 203 -5.77 -24.74 -0.86
C GLN A 203 -4.53 -25.16 -0.05
N GLU A 204 -3.35 -25.20 -0.68
CA GLU A 204 -2.06 -25.46 -0.03
C GLU A 204 -1.68 -24.34 0.95
N ILE A 205 -1.89 -23.06 0.59
CA ILE A 205 -1.70 -21.95 1.54
C ILE A 205 -2.66 -22.07 2.74
N LEU A 206 -3.91 -22.50 2.53
CA LEU A 206 -4.88 -22.73 3.61
C LEU A 206 -4.46 -23.88 4.54
N SER A 207 -3.90 -24.98 4.02
CA SER A 207 -3.42 -26.10 4.84
C SER A 207 -2.20 -25.73 5.69
N ARG A 208 -1.33 -24.85 5.18
CA ARG A 208 -0.14 -24.38 5.91
C ARG A 208 -0.45 -23.55 7.16
N LEU A 209 -1.65 -22.99 7.28
CA LEU A 209 -2.07 -22.27 8.49
C LEU A 209 -2.09 -23.17 9.74
N ASP A 210 -2.28 -24.49 9.58
CA ASP A 210 -2.27 -25.48 10.66
C ASP A 210 -0.88 -25.59 11.34
N ARG A 211 0.18 -25.02 10.73
CA ARG A 211 1.51 -24.87 11.35
C ARG A 211 1.66 -23.62 12.19
N LEU A 212 0.87 -22.57 11.94
CA LEU A 212 0.92 -21.35 12.76
C LEU A 212 0.39 -21.63 14.17
N GLU A 213 -0.66 -22.44 14.28
CA GLU A 213 -1.29 -22.82 15.57
C GLU A 213 -0.32 -23.57 16.51
N GLN A 214 0.81 -24.07 15.99
CA GLN A 214 1.86 -24.75 16.75
C GLN A 214 2.85 -23.77 17.42
N LEU A 215 2.74 -22.46 17.11
CA LEU A 215 3.61 -21.39 17.60
C LEU A 215 2.95 -20.52 18.71
N GLY A 216 1.77 -20.89 19.20
CA GLY A 216 1.09 -20.26 20.35
C GLY A 216 -0.15 -19.43 20.01
N ASP A 217 -0.68 -18.74 21.03
CA ASP A 217 -2.01 -18.10 21.00
C ASP A 217 -2.12 -16.93 20.00
N GLU A 218 -1.04 -16.18 19.76
CA GLU A 218 -1.04 -15.09 18.77
C GLU A 218 -0.99 -15.60 17.32
N PRO A 219 -0.05 -16.49 16.94
CA PRO A 219 -0.10 -17.18 15.64
C PRO A 219 -1.40 -17.95 15.37
N THR A 220 -2.01 -18.54 16.41
CA THR A 220 -3.34 -19.16 16.31
C THR A 220 -4.39 -18.10 15.93
N GLN A 221 -4.43 -16.98 16.63
CA GLN A 221 -5.34 -15.87 16.31
C GLN A 221 -5.06 -15.22 14.94
N PHE A 222 -3.83 -15.28 14.43
CA PHE A 222 -3.49 -14.86 13.07
C PHE A 222 -4.06 -15.85 12.04
N ALA A 223 -3.87 -17.16 12.26
CA ALA A 223 -4.46 -18.21 11.43
C ALA A 223 -5.99 -18.10 11.36
N GLU A 224 -6.68 -17.87 12.49
CA GLU A 224 -8.13 -17.64 12.54
C GLU A 224 -8.59 -16.45 11.67
N MET A 225 -7.78 -15.41 11.51
CA MET A 225 -8.07 -14.28 10.62
C MET A 225 -7.81 -14.59 9.14
N LEU A 226 -6.79 -15.41 8.84
CA LEU A 226 -6.44 -15.79 7.48
C LEU A 226 -7.37 -16.87 6.90
N ARG A 227 -7.80 -17.85 7.71
CA ARG A 227 -8.72 -18.94 7.31
C ARG A 227 -9.96 -18.43 6.54
N PRO A 228 -10.75 -17.45 7.00
CA PRO A 228 -11.91 -16.95 6.25
C PRO A 228 -11.54 -16.17 4.98
N ILE A 229 -10.37 -15.50 4.93
CA ILE A 229 -9.87 -14.79 3.74
C ILE A 229 -9.55 -15.80 2.63
N LEU A 230 -8.72 -16.79 2.93
CA LEU A 230 -8.33 -17.84 1.98
C LEU A 230 -9.52 -18.67 1.50
N ASN A 231 -10.48 -18.99 2.37
CA ASN A 231 -11.71 -19.67 1.95
C ASN A 231 -12.54 -18.85 0.93
N HIS A 232 -12.57 -17.51 1.03
CA HIS A 232 -13.22 -16.68 0.02
C HIS A 232 -12.38 -16.53 -1.26
N MET A 233 -11.04 -16.57 -1.17
CA MET A 233 -10.15 -16.62 -2.34
C MET A 233 -10.34 -17.93 -3.13
N ILE A 234 -10.30 -19.09 -2.46
CA ILE A 234 -10.60 -20.41 -3.05
C ILE A 234 -11.98 -20.40 -3.70
N ARG A 235 -13.01 -19.93 -2.98
CA ARG A 235 -14.39 -19.82 -3.49
C ARG A 235 -14.53 -18.85 -4.66
N SER A 236 -13.58 -17.93 -4.87
CA SER A 236 -13.56 -17.04 -6.04
C SER A 236 -13.20 -17.79 -7.33
N PHE A 237 -12.52 -18.94 -7.27
CA PHE A 237 -12.33 -19.83 -8.42
C PHE A 237 -13.59 -20.67 -8.71
N GLU A 238 -14.25 -21.17 -7.67
CA GLU A 238 -15.41 -22.07 -7.80
C GLU A 238 -16.70 -21.32 -8.16
N GLN A 239 -16.90 -20.14 -7.58
CA GLN A 239 -18.15 -19.38 -7.59
C GLN A 239 -17.88 -17.87 -7.74
N PRO A 240 -17.14 -17.41 -8.77
CA PRO A 240 -16.71 -16.01 -8.93
C PRO A 240 -17.84 -14.98 -8.87
N ASN A 241 -19.03 -15.34 -9.37
CA ASN A 241 -20.20 -14.48 -9.44
C ASN A 241 -21.11 -14.57 -8.18
N ASP A 242 -20.70 -15.28 -7.12
CA ASP A 242 -21.51 -15.37 -5.91
C ASP A 242 -21.55 -14.02 -5.15
N PRO A 243 -22.73 -13.53 -4.71
CA PRO A 243 -22.84 -12.25 -4.03
C PRO A 243 -22.00 -12.12 -2.74
N LYS A 244 -21.61 -13.21 -2.09
CA LYS A 244 -20.69 -13.19 -0.93
C LYS A 244 -19.23 -13.06 -1.35
N VAL A 245 -18.84 -13.59 -2.51
CA VAL A 245 -17.52 -13.33 -3.12
C VAL A 245 -17.42 -11.85 -3.49
N VAL A 246 -18.40 -11.33 -4.22
CA VAL A 246 -18.49 -9.90 -4.57
C VAL A 246 -18.49 -9.01 -3.31
N ARG A 247 -19.24 -9.37 -2.27
CA ARG A 247 -19.24 -8.64 -0.99
C ARG A 247 -17.89 -8.73 -0.27
N PHE A 248 -17.24 -9.89 -0.26
CA PHE A 248 -15.93 -10.09 0.37
C PHE A 248 -14.89 -9.15 -0.24
N TRP A 249 -14.76 -9.12 -1.57
CA TRP A 249 -13.80 -8.23 -2.23
C TRP A 249 -14.14 -6.75 -2.06
N ASN A 250 -15.43 -6.39 -1.94
CA ASN A 250 -15.85 -5.04 -1.54
C ASN A 250 -15.66 -4.69 -0.04
N THR A 251 -15.04 -5.58 0.75
CA THR A 251 -14.65 -5.33 2.16
C THR A 251 -13.15 -5.51 2.41
N ILE A 252 -12.33 -5.52 1.34
CA ILE A 252 -10.88 -5.68 1.40
C ILE A 252 -10.18 -4.59 2.19
N ALA A 253 -10.47 -3.33 1.87
CA ALA A 253 -9.93 -2.14 2.50
C ALA A 253 -11.06 -1.13 2.75
N THR A 254 -10.84 -0.13 3.59
CA THR A 254 -11.67 1.08 3.74
C THR A 254 -10.83 2.15 4.44
N ARG A 255 -10.80 3.38 3.90
CA ARG A 255 -10.20 4.55 4.57
C ARG A 255 -11.23 5.17 5.52
N ASN A 256 -10.87 5.31 6.79
CA ASN A 256 -11.72 5.90 7.83
C ASN A 256 -11.08 7.22 8.25
N PRO A 257 -11.48 8.35 7.65
CA PRO A 257 -10.86 9.63 7.94
C PRO A 257 -11.25 10.15 9.32
N VAL A 258 -10.27 10.67 10.06
CA VAL A 258 -10.49 11.28 11.38
C VAL A 258 -10.28 12.78 11.24
N GLY A 259 -11.33 13.58 11.44
CA GLY A 259 -11.37 15.00 11.03
C GLY A 259 -10.28 15.92 11.63
N SER A 260 -9.58 15.46 12.67
CA SER A 260 -8.25 15.96 13.05
C SER A 260 -7.48 14.81 13.71
N GLY A 261 -6.34 14.44 13.11
CA GLY A 261 -5.55 13.26 13.46
C GLY A 261 -5.21 12.44 12.21
N THR A 262 -4.58 11.29 12.41
CA THR A 262 -4.20 10.37 11.34
C THR A 262 -5.38 9.51 10.88
N ASP A 263 -5.40 9.14 9.59
CA ASP A 263 -6.46 8.30 9.01
C ASP A 263 -6.20 6.81 9.27
N TYR A 264 -7.28 6.01 9.31
CA TYR A 264 -7.18 4.57 9.60
C TYR A 264 -7.66 3.71 8.44
N ILE A 265 -6.89 2.68 8.08
CA ILE A 265 -7.31 1.59 7.21
C ILE A 265 -8.07 0.54 8.05
N SER A 266 -9.24 0.12 7.54
CA SER A 266 -9.98 -1.06 7.98
C SER A 266 -10.23 -2.00 6.79
N GLY A 267 -10.97 -3.09 7.00
CA GLY A 267 -11.18 -4.16 6.01
C GLY A 267 -10.28 -5.36 6.23
N TRP A 268 -10.57 -6.49 5.57
CA TRP A 268 -9.86 -7.76 5.84
C TRP A 268 -8.38 -7.74 5.45
N ILE A 269 -7.91 -6.80 4.61
CA ILE A 269 -6.48 -6.64 4.30
C ILE A 269 -5.65 -6.34 5.55
N THR A 270 -6.26 -5.74 6.58
CA THR A 270 -5.58 -5.45 7.85
C THR A 270 -5.24 -6.71 8.67
N ALA A 271 -5.70 -7.90 8.26
CA ALA A 271 -5.16 -9.17 8.76
C ALA A 271 -3.65 -9.26 8.57
N PHE A 272 -3.14 -8.78 7.42
CA PHE A 272 -1.71 -8.78 7.07
C PHE A 272 -0.93 -7.64 7.74
N CYS A 273 -1.53 -7.00 8.76
CA CYS A 273 -0.97 -5.98 9.63
C CYS A 273 -1.30 -6.30 11.11
N PHE A 274 -1.41 -7.58 11.46
CA PHE A 274 -1.76 -8.07 12.80
C PHE A 274 -0.71 -7.69 13.84
N TRP A 275 0.58 -7.84 13.52
CA TRP A 275 1.69 -7.33 14.32
C TRP A 275 2.27 -6.04 13.71
N ASN A 276 2.88 -5.19 14.53
CA ASN A 276 3.84 -4.19 14.06
C ASN A 276 5.20 -4.83 13.76
N ASP A 277 6.14 -4.01 13.30
CA ASP A 277 7.55 -4.34 13.08
C ASP A 277 8.25 -4.88 14.34
N LYS A 278 7.90 -4.37 15.52
CA LYS A 278 8.34 -4.86 16.84
C LYS A 278 7.68 -6.18 17.29
N GLY A 279 6.81 -6.79 16.47
CA GLY A 279 6.11 -8.04 16.79
C GLY A 279 4.99 -7.92 17.82
N GLU A 280 4.48 -6.71 18.09
CA GLU A 280 3.38 -6.44 19.03
C GLU A 280 2.01 -6.45 18.33
N VAL A 281 1.00 -7.09 18.94
CA VAL A 281 -0.35 -7.20 18.35
C VAL A 281 -1.09 -5.86 18.27
N LYS A 282 -1.51 -5.48 17.07
CA LYS A 282 -2.32 -4.28 16.82
C LYS A 282 -3.75 -4.47 17.32
N ARG A 283 -4.25 -3.46 18.07
CA ARG A 283 -5.59 -3.50 18.69
C ARG A 283 -6.71 -3.63 17.65
N ARG A 284 -7.47 -4.72 17.73
CA ARG A 284 -8.73 -4.92 16.98
C ARG A 284 -9.78 -3.88 17.41
N ARG A 285 -10.51 -3.32 16.44
CA ARG A 285 -11.67 -2.44 16.69
C ARG A 285 -12.93 -3.02 16.04
N ILE A 286 -13.94 -3.30 16.86
CA ILE A 286 -15.30 -3.60 16.39
C ILE A 286 -15.86 -2.27 15.86
N PRO A 287 -16.15 -2.14 14.55
CA PRO A 287 -16.99 -3.07 13.79
C PRO A 287 -16.31 -3.80 12.61
N ASN A 288 -14.98 -3.86 12.54
CA ASN A 288 -14.24 -4.45 11.41
C ASN A 288 -14.37 -5.99 11.36
N VAL A 289 -15.51 -6.54 10.89
CA VAL A 289 -15.85 -7.97 11.01
C VAL A 289 -16.21 -8.63 9.68
N LEU A 290 -15.54 -9.75 9.36
CA LEU A 290 -15.96 -10.68 8.30
C LEU A 290 -16.59 -11.92 8.95
N GLY A 291 -17.91 -12.08 8.79
CA GLY A 291 -18.67 -13.16 9.42
C GLY A 291 -18.75 -13.01 10.94
N LYS A 292 -17.78 -13.59 11.66
CA LYS A 292 -17.60 -13.46 13.12
C LYS A 292 -16.20 -12.99 13.53
N ILE A 293 -15.24 -12.94 12.61
CA ILE A 293 -13.83 -12.64 12.91
C ILE A 293 -13.58 -11.14 12.77
N SER A 294 -12.95 -10.54 13.79
CA SER A 294 -12.61 -9.12 13.85
C SER A 294 -11.16 -8.87 13.45
N TYR A 295 -10.95 -7.89 12.58
CA TYR A 295 -9.64 -7.48 12.09
C TYR A 295 -9.12 -6.23 12.84
N PRO A 296 -7.81 -5.94 12.75
CA PRO A 296 -7.24 -4.68 13.21
C PRO A 296 -7.91 -3.43 12.62
N SER A 297 -7.64 -2.28 13.21
CA SER A 297 -7.77 -0.98 12.55
C SER A 297 -6.38 -0.38 12.56
N VAL A 298 -5.81 -0.17 11.37
CA VAL A 298 -4.39 0.16 11.19
C VAL A 298 -4.30 1.63 10.87
N ASP A 299 -3.48 2.35 11.62
CA ASP A 299 -3.13 3.73 11.29
C ASP A 299 -2.38 3.76 9.95
N ILE A 300 -2.75 4.69 9.05
CA ILE A 300 -2.28 4.70 7.64
C ILE A 300 -0.77 4.88 7.51
N ASP A 301 -0.15 5.60 8.44
CA ASP A 301 1.29 5.86 8.47
C ASP A 301 2.04 4.76 9.28
N SER A 302 1.30 3.82 9.86
CA SER A 302 1.80 2.68 10.64
C SER A 302 1.55 1.32 9.95
N VAL A 303 1.41 1.27 8.63
CA VAL A 303 1.36 0.00 7.88
C VAL A 303 2.75 -0.66 7.94
N PRO A 304 2.90 -1.86 8.50
CA PRO A 304 4.22 -2.50 8.63
C PRO A 304 4.79 -2.85 7.25
N VAL A 305 6.11 -2.82 7.12
CA VAL A 305 6.81 -3.15 5.86
C VAL A 305 6.47 -4.56 5.36
N GLY A 306 6.45 -4.71 4.04
CA GLY A 306 6.10 -5.95 3.32
C GLY A 306 7.27 -6.89 3.08
N PHE A 307 8.47 -6.57 3.61
CA PHE A 307 9.70 -7.32 3.45
C PHE A 307 10.41 -7.54 4.79
N ALA A 308 11.17 -8.63 4.87
CA ALA A 308 12.10 -8.91 5.96
C ALA A 308 13.51 -8.43 5.61
N SER A 309 14.31 -8.13 6.64
CA SER A 309 15.72 -7.74 6.55
C SER A 309 16.58 -8.74 7.32
N VAL A 310 17.72 -9.14 6.75
CA VAL A 310 18.64 -10.12 7.34
C VAL A 310 20.10 -9.65 7.16
N PRO A 311 20.88 -9.47 8.25
CA PRO A 311 22.31 -9.20 8.14
C PRO A 311 23.09 -10.45 7.72
N VAL A 312 24.02 -10.30 6.79
CA VAL A 312 24.80 -11.38 6.16
C VAL A 312 26.27 -10.92 6.05
N THR A 313 27.22 -11.82 6.26
CA THR A 313 28.64 -11.57 5.92
C THR A 313 29.02 -12.39 4.69
N VAL A 314 29.36 -11.72 3.59
CA VAL A 314 29.89 -12.37 2.39
C VAL A 314 31.40 -12.57 2.55
N ASN A 315 31.90 -13.77 2.25
CA ASN A 315 33.34 -14.06 2.24
C ASN A 315 33.80 -14.24 0.78
N ASP A 316 34.22 -13.15 0.15
CA ASP A 316 34.81 -13.16 -1.19
C ASP A 316 36.31 -13.46 -1.08
N ASN A 317 36.68 -14.74 -1.22
CA ASN A 317 38.06 -15.22 -1.28
C ASN A 317 38.97 -14.76 -0.12
N GLY A 318 38.39 -14.52 1.06
CA GLY A 318 39.08 -14.04 2.27
C GLY A 318 38.73 -12.60 2.65
N ASN A 319 38.18 -11.81 1.73
CA ASN A 319 37.59 -10.51 2.04
C ASN A 319 36.22 -10.69 2.68
N LYS A 320 35.99 -10.12 3.87
CA LYS A 320 34.71 -10.19 4.58
C LYS A 320 33.93 -8.91 4.40
N ILE A 321 32.91 -8.96 3.57
CA ILE A 321 32.01 -7.84 3.29
C ILE A 321 30.81 -7.96 4.24
N LYS A 322 30.52 -6.90 5.02
CA LYS A 322 29.26 -6.80 5.77
C LYS A 322 28.13 -6.46 4.79
N SER A 323 26.96 -7.03 4.99
CA SER A 323 25.86 -6.88 4.05
C SER A 323 24.51 -7.05 4.74
N VAL A 324 23.47 -6.54 4.10
CA VAL A 324 22.07 -6.81 4.45
C VAL A 324 21.37 -7.35 3.22
N MET A 325 20.54 -8.38 3.40
CA MET A 325 19.65 -8.93 2.38
C MET A 325 18.20 -8.62 2.77
N LEU A 326 17.47 -7.98 1.86
CA LEU A 326 16.05 -7.67 1.98
C LEU A 326 15.23 -8.58 1.05
N ALA A 327 14.11 -9.13 1.52
CA ALA A 327 13.23 -9.98 0.70
C ALA A 327 11.74 -9.85 1.09
N GLY A 328 10.85 -9.79 0.10
CA GLY A 328 9.41 -9.59 0.29
C GLY A 328 8.78 -8.71 -0.78
N SER A 329 7.81 -7.86 -0.41
CA SER A 329 7.05 -6.99 -1.33
C SER A 329 7.57 -5.54 -1.30
N PHE A 330 8.08 -5.05 -2.43
CA PHE A 330 8.81 -3.77 -2.57
C PHE A 330 8.08 -2.72 -3.43
N GLY A 331 6.93 -3.05 -4.01
CA GLY A 331 6.30 -2.13 -4.96
C GLY A 331 4.94 -2.54 -5.49
N ILE A 332 4.41 -1.68 -6.34
CA ILE A 332 3.16 -1.85 -7.08
C ILE A 332 3.51 -1.78 -8.57
N GLN A 333 3.24 -2.85 -9.30
CA GLN A 333 3.45 -2.90 -10.74
C GLN A 333 2.15 -2.53 -11.48
N GLY A 334 2.20 -1.46 -12.28
CA GLY A 334 1.14 -1.07 -13.19
C GLY A 334 1.16 -1.88 -14.49
N LEU A 335 -0.01 -2.33 -14.95
CA LEU A 335 -0.19 -3.18 -16.12
C LEU A 335 -1.40 -2.73 -16.96
N PRO A 336 -1.32 -2.79 -18.31
CA PRO A 336 -2.46 -2.51 -19.18
C PRO A 336 -3.50 -3.65 -19.13
N PHE A 337 -4.77 -3.36 -19.47
CA PHE A 337 -5.86 -4.36 -19.37
C PHE A 337 -5.69 -5.57 -20.30
N ASN A 338 -5.24 -5.33 -21.53
CA ASN A 338 -4.57 -6.27 -22.46
C ASN A 338 -4.24 -5.50 -23.75
N GLN A 339 -3.22 -5.92 -24.51
CA GLN A 339 -3.00 -5.38 -25.86
C GLN A 339 -3.93 -6.07 -26.86
N SER A 340 -4.99 -5.37 -27.27
CA SER A 340 -5.64 -5.65 -28.56
C SER A 340 -4.67 -5.27 -29.68
N GLN A 341 -4.24 -6.23 -30.51
CA GLN A 341 -3.46 -5.92 -31.71
C GLN A 341 -4.33 -5.07 -32.65
N GLY A 342 -3.94 -3.81 -32.88
CA GLY A 342 -4.62 -2.92 -33.84
C GLY A 342 -5.02 -1.52 -33.36
N ALA A 343 -4.62 -1.07 -32.16
CA ALA A 343 -4.89 0.30 -31.68
C ALA A 343 -3.61 1.10 -31.43
N GLU A 344 -3.32 2.08 -32.29
CA GLU A 344 -2.18 3.01 -32.14
C GLU A 344 -2.45 4.09 -31.09
N THR A 345 -2.36 3.71 -29.80
CA THR A 345 -2.28 4.66 -28.68
C THR A 345 -0.81 4.77 -28.23
N PRO A 346 -0.22 5.97 -28.11
CA PRO A 346 1.23 6.11 -27.90
C PRO A 346 1.79 5.46 -26.62
N THR A 347 0.96 5.31 -25.60
CA THR A 347 1.21 4.46 -24.42
C THR A 347 -0.10 3.79 -24.00
N PRO A 348 -0.12 2.50 -23.62
CA PRO A 348 -1.33 1.83 -23.18
C PRO A 348 -1.63 2.16 -21.71
N GLU A 349 -2.91 2.45 -21.41
CA GLU A 349 -3.32 2.90 -20.08
C GLU A 349 -3.21 1.79 -19.02
N LEU A 350 -2.51 2.07 -17.92
CA LEU A 350 -2.16 1.11 -16.86
C LEU A 350 -3.29 0.95 -15.84
N VAL A 351 -4.39 0.32 -16.22
CA VAL A 351 -5.60 0.19 -15.38
C VAL A 351 -5.61 -1.02 -14.42
N ARG A 352 -4.64 -1.94 -14.54
CA ARG A 352 -4.44 -3.05 -13.59
C ARG A 352 -3.22 -2.77 -12.71
N ILE A 353 -3.26 -3.18 -11.44
CA ILE A 353 -2.11 -3.16 -10.54
C ILE A 353 -1.92 -4.52 -9.87
N GLN A 354 -0.66 -4.85 -9.54
CA GLN A 354 -0.30 -6.03 -8.76
C GLN A 354 0.86 -5.76 -7.80
N PRO A 355 0.97 -6.49 -6.68
CA PRO A 355 2.13 -6.44 -5.81
C PRO A 355 3.39 -6.87 -6.57
N LEU A 356 4.51 -6.17 -6.37
CA LEU A 356 5.82 -6.60 -6.85
C LEU A 356 6.64 -7.14 -5.70
N SER A 357 6.88 -8.45 -5.74
CA SER A 357 7.66 -9.18 -4.74
C SER A 357 9.00 -9.65 -5.33
N GLY A 358 10.08 -9.59 -4.53
CA GLY A 358 11.45 -9.89 -4.96
C GLY A 358 12.46 -9.77 -3.80
N TRP A 359 13.74 -9.53 -4.13
CA TRP A 359 14.83 -9.42 -3.15
C TRP A 359 15.98 -8.53 -3.65
N LEU A 360 16.75 -7.97 -2.72
CA LEU A 360 18.02 -7.30 -2.98
C LEU A 360 19.01 -7.51 -1.83
N MET A 361 20.29 -7.30 -2.11
CA MET A 361 21.37 -7.39 -1.14
C MET A 361 22.33 -6.22 -1.33
N TYR A 362 22.72 -5.56 -0.24
CA TYR A 362 23.62 -4.41 -0.25
C TYR A 362 24.79 -4.58 0.72
N GLU A 363 25.89 -3.90 0.41
CA GLU A 363 27.07 -3.70 1.26
C GLU A 363 26.74 -2.70 2.35
N ASP A 364 26.83 -3.15 3.60
CA ASP A 364 26.33 -2.50 4.80
C ASP A 364 27.42 -1.61 5.42
N GLU A 365 27.14 -0.32 5.54
CA GLU A 365 28.01 0.62 6.25
C GLU A 365 28.17 0.21 7.72
N ALA A 366 29.38 0.38 8.29
CA ALA A 366 29.57 0.01 9.68
C ALA A 366 28.64 0.83 10.58
N GLY A 367 27.85 0.17 11.44
CA GLY A 367 26.85 0.83 12.28
C GLY A 367 27.39 2.04 13.06
N GLU A 368 28.63 1.97 13.55
CA GLU A 368 29.32 3.09 14.22
C GLU A 368 29.49 4.33 13.31
N GLU A 369 29.73 4.15 12.00
CA GLU A 369 29.87 5.22 11.01
C GLU A 369 28.51 5.81 10.62
N ALA A 370 27.48 4.95 10.48
CA ALA A 370 26.11 5.36 10.21
C ALA A 370 25.48 6.11 11.40
N GLU A 371 25.64 5.62 12.63
CA GLU A 371 25.23 6.30 13.87
C GLU A 371 25.95 7.64 14.04
N ALA A 372 27.25 7.71 13.72
CA ALA A 372 27.99 8.97 13.73
C ALA A 372 27.48 9.96 12.66
N ARG A 373 27.10 9.49 11.45
CA ARG A 373 26.48 10.35 10.42
C ARG A 373 25.13 10.88 10.87
N ASP A 374 24.23 10.02 11.35
CA ASP A 374 22.90 10.43 11.80
C ASP A 374 22.96 11.35 13.02
N THR A 375 23.83 11.07 14.00
CA THR A 375 24.06 11.95 15.17
C THR A 375 24.55 13.34 14.73
N LYS A 376 25.55 13.39 13.85
CA LYS A 376 26.08 14.65 13.30
C LYS A 376 25.01 15.41 12.52
N LYS A 377 24.21 14.71 11.72
CA LYS A 377 23.12 15.28 10.91
C LYS A 377 21.99 15.83 11.77
N MET A 378 21.63 15.16 12.87
CA MET A 378 20.64 15.64 13.83
C MET A 378 21.11 16.94 14.48
N ALA A 379 22.36 16.98 14.98
CA ALA A 379 22.97 18.19 15.55
C ALA A 379 22.98 19.37 14.56
N LEU A 380 23.31 19.14 13.28
CA LEU A 380 23.27 20.17 12.23
C LEU A 380 21.85 20.65 11.93
N LYS A 381 20.83 19.77 11.96
CA LYS A 381 19.42 20.15 11.77
C LYS A 381 18.87 20.95 12.95
N ASP A 382 19.33 20.68 14.17
CA ASP A 382 18.93 21.48 15.35
C ASP A 382 19.69 22.82 15.42
N GLU A 383 20.95 22.90 14.96
CA GLU A 383 21.65 24.18 14.76
C GLU A 383 20.95 25.04 13.69
N LEU A 384 20.50 24.42 12.58
CA LEU A 384 19.77 25.12 11.52
C LEU A 384 18.46 25.73 12.04
N LYS A 385 17.65 24.98 12.79
CA LYS A 385 16.39 25.49 13.39
C LYS A 385 16.60 26.69 14.31
N GLU A 386 17.63 26.68 15.16
CA GLU A 386 17.90 27.82 16.03
C GLU A 386 18.41 29.04 15.24
N ILE A 387 19.10 28.84 14.11
CA ILE A 387 19.45 29.92 13.18
C ILE A 387 18.22 30.47 12.45
N GLU A 388 17.36 29.61 11.90
CA GLU A 388 16.09 30.01 11.26
C GLU A 388 15.26 30.88 12.22
N LYS A 389 15.09 30.41 13.45
CA LYS A 389 14.38 31.09 14.56
C LYS A 389 15.04 32.41 14.99
N LEU A 390 16.37 32.52 14.95
CA LEU A 390 17.09 33.79 15.16
C LEU A 390 16.91 34.76 13.98
N MET A 391 16.77 34.23 12.75
CA MET A 391 16.53 35.01 11.54
C MET A 391 15.06 35.47 11.41
N GLU A 392 14.10 34.72 11.95
CA GLU A 392 12.68 35.11 12.09
C GLU A 392 12.44 36.16 13.19
N SER A 393 13.24 36.15 14.26
CA SER A 393 13.09 37.06 15.41
C SER A 393 14.05 38.27 15.41
N GLY A 394 15.02 38.29 14.49
CA GLY A 394 15.99 39.39 14.32
C GLY A 394 15.57 40.44 13.30
N GLY A 395 16.27 41.59 13.32
CA GLY A 395 16.19 42.60 12.24
C GLY A 395 17.10 42.27 11.06
N GLU A 396 17.04 43.07 9.98
CA GLU A 396 17.77 42.83 8.71
C GLU A 396 19.27 42.52 8.88
N ASN A 397 19.97 43.16 9.83
CA ASN A 397 21.38 42.87 10.11
C ASN A 397 21.59 41.41 10.57
N VAL A 398 20.74 40.91 11.48
CA VAL A 398 20.81 39.53 12.00
C VAL A 398 20.53 38.52 10.88
N TRP A 399 19.59 38.84 10.00
CA TRP A 399 19.27 38.04 8.82
C TRP A 399 20.45 37.96 7.84
N SER A 400 21.08 39.10 7.55
CA SER A 400 22.27 39.21 6.70
C SER A 400 23.48 38.46 7.27
N GLU A 401 23.74 38.59 8.58
CA GLU A 401 24.87 37.94 9.27
C GLU A 401 24.75 36.41 9.31
N ASN A 402 23.52 35.87 9.42
CA ASN A 402 23.30 34.42 9.59
C ASN A 402 23.01 33.66 8.30
N MET A 403 22.54 34.31 7.23
CA MET A 403 22.27 33.67 5.92
C MET A 403 23.47 32.84 5.41
N GLY A 404 24.69 33.37 5.55
CA GLY A 404 25.91 32.67 5.10
C GLY A 404 26.19 31.37 5.89
N ARG A 405 25.72 31.27 7.13
CA ARG A 405 25.83 30.07 7.98
C ARG A 405 24.67 29.10 7.72
N MET A 406 23.45 29.61 7.51
CA MET A 406 22.29 28.83 7.08
C MET A 406 22.61 27.99 5.83
N PHE A 407 23.08 28.63 4.75
CA PHE A 407 23.48 27.92 3.52
C PHE A 407 24.64 26.93 3.72
N GLN A 408 25.54 27.15 4.70
CA GLN A 408 26.61 26.20 5.02
C GLN A 408 26.06 24.96 5.75
N LEU A 409 25.12 25.13 6.67
CA LEU A 409 24.46 24.03 7.36
C LEU A 409 23.58 23.22 6.39
N GLU A 410 22.75 23.88 5.57
CA GLU A 410 21.98 23.23 4.52
C GLU A 410 22.87 22.39 3.59
N ARG A 411 24.01 22.95 3.15
CA ARG A 411 24.94 22.21 2.28
C ARG A 411 25.61 21.03 3.00
N GLN A 412 25.96 21.16 4.28
CA GLN A 412 26.50 20.03 5.07
C GLN A 412 25.44 18.95 5.34
N ILE A 413 24.18 19.35 5.53
CA ILE A 413 23.05 18.42 5.65
C ILE A 413 22.82 17.69 4.31
N GLN A 414 22.89 18.40 3.18
CA GLN A 414 22.82 17.79 1.84
C GLN A 414 24.02 16.87 1.54
N GLU A 415 25.24 17.25 1.94
CA GLU A 415 26.42 16.39 1.85
C GLU A 415 26.20 15.10 2.65
N LEU A 416 25.63 15.18 3.86
CA LEU A 416 25.23 14.02 4.71
C LEU A 416 23.87 13.38 4.33
N GLU A 417 23.26 13.80 3.22
CA GLU A 417 22.06 13.20 2.58
C GLU A 417 22.36 12.66 1.18
N ALA A 418 23.60 12.85 0.71
CA ALA A 418 24.19 12.23 -0.48
C ALA A 418 24.98 10.94 -0.15
N TYR A 419 25.22 10.67 1.14
CA TYR A 419 25.62 9.38 1.70
C TYR A 419 24.43 8.74 2.43
#